data_AF-A0A832RC56-F1
#
_entry.id   AF-A0A832RC56-F1
#
_cell.length_a   1.000
_cell.length_b   1.000
_cell.length_c   1.000
_cell.angle_alpha   90.00
_cell.angle_beta   90.00
_cell.angle_gamma   90.00
#
_symmetry.space_group_name_H-M   'P 1'
#
loop_
_entity.id
_entity.type
_entity.pdbx_description
1 polymer ?
#
loop_
_entity_poly.entity_id
_entity_poly.type
_entity_poly.pdbx_seq_one_letter_code
_entity_poly.pdbx_strand_id
1 'polypeptide(L)'
;TGVDVSEFTEIECIEAGYDWENKISMEELYFEIIPNNPNDELNKIEVNITVESTKPYKKTLTGDFVLEKPNLKEEVKMVLKSYDDYEELIVTNSYNQRKCIKISWDSSKLRLDASPNNFSSYLADTNGFIKEIKFNINAKSNLNLMFYRVYFNLEVGIDDFILTESSGC
;
A
#
# COMPACT_ATOMS: atom_id res chain seq x y z
N THR A 1 48.66 30.90 -21.59
CA THR A 1 48.18 29.65 -22.20
C THR A 1 48.22 28.58 -21.14
N GLY A 2 47.08 27.98 -20.79
CA GLY A 2 47.03 26.85 -19.87
C GLY A 2 47.28 25.55 -20.63
N VAL A 3 47.87 24.56 -19.97
CA VAL A 3 48.00 23.19 -20.49
C VAL A 3 46.65 22.49 -20.26
N ASP A 4 46.08 21.90 -21.31
CA ASP A 4 44.88 21.07 -21.18
C ASP A 4 45.29 19.71 -20.59
N VAL A 5 44.90 19.48 -19.34
CA VAL A 5 45.14 18.22 -18.61
C VAL A 5 43.88 17.35 -18.56
N SER A 6 42.89 17.64 -19.42
CA SER A 6 41.58 16.99 -19.36
C SER A 6 41.55 15.53 -19.77
N GLU A 7 42.68 14.91 -20.12
CA GLU A 7 42.76 13.47 -20.40
C GLU A 7 43.72 12.74 -19.47
N PHE A 8 44.32 13.44 -18.50
CA PHE A 8 45.29 12.82 -17.58
C PHE A 8 44.58 11.91 -16.59
N THR A 9 45.21 10.80 -16.24
CA THR A 9 44.88 9.99 -15.07
C THR A 9 45.44 10.64 -13.80
N GLU A 10 45.04 10.14 -12.62
CA GLU A 10 45.56 10.62 -11.33
C GLU A 10 47.10 10.57 -11.28
N ILE A 11 47.69 9.49 -11.80
CA ILE A 11 49.13 9.30 -11.86
C ILE A 11 49.78 10.34 -12.78
N GLU A 12 49.24 10.54 -13.98
CA GLU A 12 49.79 11.50 -14.97
C GLU A 12 49.70 12.95 -14.47
N CYS A 13 48.65 13.30 -13.72
CA CYS A 13 48.53 14.63 -13.08
C CYS A 13 49.62 14.86 -12.04
N ILE A 14 49.83 13.89 -11.15
CA ILE A 14 50.83 13.98 -10.08
C ILE A 14 52.25 14.04 -10.67
N GLU A 15 52.56 13.18 -11.65
CA GLU A 15 53.89 13.15 -12.30
C GLU A 15 54.21 14.44 -13.04
N ALA A 16 53.20 15.12 -13.60
CA ALA A 16 53.35 16.40 -14.26
C ALA A 16 53.35 17.62 -13.30
N GLY A 17 53.25 17.39 -11.99
CA GLY A 17 53.31 18.42 -10.95
C GLY A 17 52.01 19.20 -10.73
N TYR A 18 50.86 18.63 -11.12
CA TYR A 18 49.54 19.19 -10.87
C TYR A 18 48.89 18.56 -9.63
N ASP A 19 48.07 19.35 -8.93
CA ASP A 19 47.28 18.87 -7.79
C ASP A 19 46.00 18.17 -8.27
N TRP A 20 45.78 16.94 -7.82
CA TRP A 20 44.56 16.19 -8.09
C TRP A 20 43.45 16.56 -7.10
N GLU A 21 42.42 17.26 -7.58
CA GLU A 21 41.25 17.59 -6.76
C GLU A 21 40.14 16.52 -6.89
N ASN A 22 39.84 15.85 -5.78
CA ASN A 22 38.65 15.01 -5.67
C ASN A 22 37.44 15.87 -5.30
N LYS A 23 36.52 16.07 -6.25
CA LYS A 23 35.18 16.63 -5.96
C LYS A 23 34.14 15.52 -5.90
N ILE A 24 33.37 15.51 -4.81
CA ILE A 24 32.15 14.71 -4.73
C ILE A 24 31.09 15.43 -5.56
N SER A 25 30.62 14.80 -6.63
CA SER A 25 29.47 15.24 -7.40
C SER A 25 28.28 14.34 -7.08
N MET A 26 27.13 14.93 -6.83
CA MET A 26 25.88 14.23 -6.58
C MET A 26 24.84 14.76 -7.56
N GLU A 27 24.20 13.84 -8.26
CA GLU A 27 23.12 14.14 -9.21
C GLU A 27 21.91 13.30 -8.83
N GLU A 28 20.74 13.92 -8.80
CA GLU A 28 19.48 13.22 -8.56
C GLU A 28 18.93 12.69 -9.89
N LEU A 29 18.69 11.39 -9.97
CA LEU A 29 18.11 10.74 -11.13
C LEU A 29 16.63 10.42 -10.86
N TYR A 30 15.79 10.76 -11.82
CA TYR A 30 14.36 10.49 -11.79
C TYR A 30 13.97 9.67 -13.02
N PHE A 31 13.19 8.62 -12.82
CA PHE A 31 12.62 7.81 -13.90
C PHE A 31 11.15 7.52 -13.61
N GLU A 32 10.32 7.59 -14.65
CA GLU A 32 8.91 7.22 -14.60
C GLU A 32 8.74 5.81 -15.18
N ILE A 33 8.02 4.96 -14.45
CA ILE A 33 7.77 3.59 -14.87
C ILE A 33 6.37 3.53 -15.46
N ILE A 34 6.31 3.42 -16.80
CA ILE A 34 5.05 3.38 -17.53
C ILE A 34 4.84 1.95 -18.03
N PRO A 35 3.78 1.24 -17.58
CA PRO A 35 3.47 -0.09 -18.10
C PRO A 35 3.02 0.00 -19.56
N ASN A 36 3.36 -1.01 -20.36
CA ASN A 36 2.97 -1.07 -21.78
C ASN A 36 1.45 -1.18 -21.95
N ASN A 37 0.77 -1.84 -21.00
CA ASN A 37 -0.69 -1.90 -20.93
C ASN A 37 -1.16 -1.32 -19.59
N PRO A 38 -2.19 -0.46 -19.56
CA PRO A 38 -2.74 0.09 -18.32
C PRO A 38 -3.26 -0.96 -17.33
N ASN A 39 -3.49 -2.20 -17.78
CA ASN A 39 -3.92 -3.31 -16.91
C ASN A 39 -2.75 -4.16 -16.39
N ASP A 40 -1.51 -3.90 -16.81
CA ASP A 40 -0.37 -4.69 -16.35
C ASP A 40 -0.06 -4.35 -14.89
N GLU A 41 -0.01 -5.39 -14.04
CA GLU A 41 0.42 -5.24 -12.66
C GLU A 41 1.94 -5.33 -12.57
N LEU A 42 2.58 -4.21 -12.23
CA LEU A 42 4.03 -4.14 -12.04
C LEU A 42 4.40 -4.70 -10.66
N ASN A 43 4.85 -5.95 -10.63
CA ASN A 43 5.25 -6.63 -9.40
C ASN A 43 6.72 -6.45 -9.05
N LYS A 44 7.60 -6.43 -10.06
CA LYS A 44 9.03 -6.19 -9.92
C LYS A 44 9.53 -5.42 -11.13
N ILE A 45 10.27 -4.33 -10.89
CA ILE A 45 11.00 -3.60 -11.92
C ILE A 45 12.47 -3.59 -11.55
N GLU A 46 13.32 -3.96 -12.51
CA GLU A 46 14.77 -3.87 -12.39
C GLU A 46 15.27 -2.79 -13.36
N VAL A 47 15.95 -1.78 -12.83
CA VAL A 47 16.56 -0.69 -13.60
C VAL A 47 18.06 -0.78 -13.44
N ASN A 48 18.77 -1.03 -14.54
CA ASN A 48 20.23 -0.96 -14.57
C ASN A 48 20.64 0.46 -14.96
N ILE A 49 21.39 1.13 -14.09
CA ILE A 49 21.88 2.49 -14.29
C ILE A 49 23.37 2.41 -14.61
N THR A 50 23.76 3.03 -15.72
CA THR A 50 25.16 3.23 -16.10
C THR A 50 25.42 4.72 -16.29
N VAL A 51 26.35 5.27 -15.51
CA VAL A 51 26.79 6.68 -15.60
C VAL A 51 28.23 6.69 -16.04
N GLU A 52 28.53 7.39 -17.14
CA GLU A 52 29.88 7.55 -17.68
C GLU A 52 30.28 9.01 -17.62
N SER A 53 31.40 9.33 -16.97
CA SER A 53 31.95 10.68 -17.05
C SER A 53 32.67 10.89 -18.38
N THR A 54 32.43 12.06 -18.98
CA THR A 54 32.92 12.39 -20.32
C THR A 54 34.31 13.01 -20.29
N LYS A 55 34.51 14.08 -19.50
CA LYS A 55 35.78 14.79 -19.28
C LYS A 55 35.82 15.46 -17.91
N PRO A 56 37.01 15.67 -17.32
CA PRO A 56 38.32 15.22 -17.80
C PRO A 56 38.59 13.73 -17.56
N TYR A 57 38.05 13.17 -16.49
CA TYR A 57 38.32 11.77 -16.13
C TYR A 57 37.19 10.89 -16.64
N LYS A 58 37.52 9.75 -17.27
CA LYS A 58 36.54 8.71 -17.65
C LYS A 58 36.37 7.72 -16.49
N LYS A 59 35.21 7.71 -15.90
CA LYS A 59 34.80 6.82 -14.82
C LYS A 59 33.40 6.34 -15.13
N THR A 60 33.22 5.03 -15.06
CA THR A 60 31.91 4.40 -15.22
C THR A 60 31.43 3.95 -13.85
N LEU A 61 30.21 4.31 -13.50
CA LEU A 61 29.49 3.83 -12.33
C LEU A 61 28.30 3.02 -12.81
N THR A 62 28.21 1.78 -12.35
CA THR A 62 27.04 0.92 -12.57
C THR A 62 26.32 0.70 -11.26
N GLY A 63 24.99 0.65 -11.32
CA GLY A 63 24.16 0.37 -10.17
C GLY A 63 22.85 -0.27 -10.61
N ASP A 64 22.33 -1.16 -9.78
CA ASP A 64 21.03 -1.79 -9.98
C ASP A 64 20.03 -1.20 -9.00
N PHE A 65 18.88 -0.77 -9.52
CA PHE A 65 17.73 -0.34 -8.74
C PHE A 65 16.59 -1.33 -8.94
N VAL A 66 16.16 -1.98 -7.85
CA VAL A 66 15.07 -2.95 -7.88
C VAL A 66 13.88 -2.38 -7.11
N LEU A 67 12.77 -2.19 -7.82
CA LEU A 67 11.48 -1.86 -7.21
C LEU A 67 10.64 -3.13 -7.11
N GLU A 68 10.38 -3.59 -5.89
CA GLU A 68 9.50 -4.73 -5.63
C GLU A 68 8.20 -4.27 -4.97
N LYS A 69 7.07 -4.65 -5.56
CA LYS A 69 5.78 -4.52 -4.89
C LYS A 69 5.70 -5.63 -3.84
N PRO A 70 5.45 -5.31 -2.56
CA PRO A 70 5.30 -6.35 -1.55
C PRO A 70 4.15 -7.27 -1.95
N ASN A 71 4.38 -8.58 -1.93
CA ASN A 71 3.35 -9.61 -2.09
C ASN A 71 2.39 -9.54 -0.90
N LEU A 72 1.44 -8.61 -0.96
CA LEU A 72 0.34 -8.55 -0.01
C LEU A 72 -0.56 -9.75 -0.34
N LYS A 73 -0.61 -10.72 0.58
CA LYS A 73 -1.53 -11.84 0.49
C LYS A 73 -2.94 -11.29 0.29
N GLU A 74 -3.54 -11.57 -0.86
CA GLU A 74 -4.89 -11.11 -1.13
C GLU A 74 -5.87 -11.80 -0.18
N GLU A 75 -6.55 -10.99 0.61
CA GLU A 75 -7.54 -11.39 1.60
C GLU A 75 -8.59 -10.28 1.79
N VAL A 76 -9.73 -10.68 2.36
CA VAL A 76 -10.62 -9.72 3.01
C VAL A 76 -10.33 -9.74 4.50
N LYS A 77 -9.96 -8.57 5.03
CA LYS A 77 -9.62 -8.41 6.46
C LYS A 77 -10.52 -7.39 7.12
N MET A 78 -10.64 -7.50 8.43
CA MET A 78 -11.32 -6.54 9.27
C MET A 78 -10.33 -5.90 10.24
N VAL A 79 -10.50 -4.61 10.48
CA VAL A 79 -9.81 -3.87 11.53
C VAL A 79 -10.87 -3.13 12.33
N LEU A 80 -10.81 -3.24 13.65
CA LEU A 80 -11.67 -2.48 14.55
C LEU A 80 -10.91 -1.26 15.05
N LYS A 81 -11.55 -0.10 15.01
CA LYS A 81 -11.11 1.09 15.73
C LYS A 81 -12.15 1.48 16.75
N SER A 82 -11.71 1.62 18.00
CA SER A 82 -12.57 2.02 19.09
C SER A 82 -12.43 3.51 19.36
N TYR A 83 -13.58 4.18 19.44
CA TYR A 83 -13.70 5.57 19.87
C TYR A 83 -14.50 5.59 21.19
N ASP A 84 -14.61 6.77 21.80
CA ASP A 84 -15.30 6.92 23.09
C ASP A 84 -16.76 6.46 22.99
N ASP A 85 -17.46 6.86 21.92
CA ASP A 85 -18.90 6.67 21.78
C ASP A 85 -19.30 5.53 20.82
N TYR A 86 -18.39 5.05 19.98
CA TYR A 86 -18.69 4.07 18.94
C TYR A 86 -17.46 3.25 18.52
N GLU A 87 -17.74 2.17 17.80
CA GLU A 87 -16.76 1.31 17.14
C GLU A 87 -16.85 1.50 15.63
N GLU A 88 -15.72 1.56 14.95
CA GLU A 88 -15.64 1.57 13.49
C GLU A 88 -14.99 0.27 13.01
N LEU A 89 -15.77 -0.57 12.34
CA LEU A 89 -15.28 -1.77 11.67
C LEU A 89 -14.92 -1.42 10.24
N ILE A 90 -13.63 -1.50 9.93
CA ILE A 90 -13.07 -1.27 8.59
C ILE A 90 -12.88 -2.62 7.92
N VAL A 91 -13.62 -2.85 6.84
CA VAL A 91 -13.52 -4.06 6.03
C VAL A 91 -12.73 -3.72 4.77
N THR A 92 -11.60 -4.40 4.56
CA THR A 92 -10.70 -4.16 3.42
C THR A 92 -10.74 -5.34 2.48
N ASN A 93 -11.05 -5.09 1.21
CA ASN A 93 -10.87 -6.06 0.14
C ASN A 93 -9.57 -5.75 -0.61
N SER A 94 -8.55 -6.59 -0.37
CA SER A 94 -7.28 -6.48 -1.07
C SER A 94 -7.23 -7.26 -2.38
N TYR A 95 -8.30 -7.96 -2.80
CA TYR A 95 -8.35 -8.62 -4.10
C TYR A 95 -8.49 -7.62 -5.26
N ASN A 96 -7.99 -7.99 -6.43
CA ASN A 96 -8.27 -7.31 -7.71
C ASN A 96 -9.71 -7.51 -8.24
N GLN A 97 -10.56 -8.23 -7.49
CA GLN A 97 -11.96 -8.50 -7.84
C GLN A 97 -12.90 -8.11 -6.70
N ARG A 98 -14.15 -7.80 -7.06
CA ARG A 98 -15.24 -7.60 -6.10
C ARG A 98 -15.49 -8.89 -5.31
N LYS A 99 -15.76 -8.77 -4.02
CA LYS A 99 -16.11 -9.89 -3.14
C LYS A 99 -17.47 -9.68 -2.49
N CYS A 100 -18.19 -10.77 -2.24
CA CYS A 100 -19.40 -10.77 -1.44
C CYS A 100 -19.08 -11.23 -0.02
N ILE A 101 -19.35 -10.39 0.96
CA ILE A 101 -18.95 -10.59 2.35
C ILE A 101 -20.18 -10.61 3.24
N LYS A 102 -20.15 -11.48 4.23
CA LYS A 102 -21.12 -11.57 5.31
C LYS A 102 -20.42 -11.24 6.63
N ILE A 103 -21.00 -10.35 7.41
CA ILE A 103 -20.51 -10.01 8.74
C ILE A 103 -21.65 -10.19 9.73
N SER A 104 -21.39 -10.94 10.80
CA SER A 104 -22.33 -11.11 11.92
C SER A 104 -21.69 -10.74 13.25
N TRP A 105 -22.50 -10.23 14.17
CA TRP A 105 -22.10 -9.81 15.52
C TRP A 105 -23.23 -10.07 16.52
N ASP A 106 -22.94 -9.91 17.80
CA ASP A 106 -23.97 -9.93 18.84
C ASP A 106 -24.72 -8.59 18.89
N SER A 107 -25.93 -8.57 18.35
CA SER A 107 -26.77 -7.37 18.35
C SER A 107 -27.10 -6.91 19.77
N SER A 108 -27.14 -7.78 20.79
CA SER A 108 -27.40 -7.37 22.18
C SER A 108 -26.30 -6.46 22.75
N LYS A 109 -25.12 -6.48 22.13
CA LYS A 109 -23.94 -5.68 22.48
C LYS A 109 -23.79 -4.43 21.61
N LEU A 110 -24.03 -4.56 20.30
CA LEU A 110 -23.71 -3.55 19.30
C LEU A 110 -24.88 -3.25 18.35
N ARG A 111 -25.09 -1.98 18.04
CA ARG A 111 -26.08 -1.50 17.06
C ARG A 111 -25.40 -0.89 15.86
N LEU A 112 -25.68 -1.42 14.68
CA LEU A 112 -25.17 -0.89 13.42
C LEU A 112 -25.84 0.45 13.07
N ASP A 113 -25.04 1.47 12.79
CA ASP A 113 -25.48 2.77 12.28
C ASP A 113 -25.50 2.77 10.75
N ALA A 114 -26.42 2.02 10.17
CA ALA A 114 -26.61 1.97 8.73
C ALA A 114 -28.03 1.59 8.35
N SER A 115 -28.49 2.10 7.21
CA SER A 115 -29.76 1.68 6.62
C SER A 115 -29.63 0.24 6.10
N PRO A 116 -30.60 -0.66 6.38
CA PRO A 116 -30.62 -2.01 5.82
C PRO A 116 -30.57 -2.04 4.28
N ASN A 117 -31.06 -0.98 3.62
CA ASN A 117 -31.07 -0.85 2.17
C ASN A 117 -29.67 -0.68 1.55
N ASN A 118 -28.65 -0.43 2.37
CA ASN A 118 -27.26 -0.34 1.92
C ASN A 118 -26.63 -1.73 1.68
N PHE A 119 -27.33 -2.80 2.07
CA PHE A 119 -26.82 -4.16 2.03
C PHE A 119 -27.64 -5.02 1.07
N SER A 120 -27.01 -6.04 0.49
CA SER A 120 -27.67 -7.01 -0.38
C SER A 120 -28.70 -7.85 0.39
N SER A 121 -28.39 -8.20 1.64
CA SER A 121 -29.35 -8.76 2.58
C SER A 121 -28.90 -8.51 4.02
N TYR A 122 -29.81 -8.73 4.98
CA TYR A 122 -29.52 -8.64 6.41
C TYR A 122 -30.40 -9.62 7.19
N LEU A 123 -29.97 -9.97 8.41
CA LEU A 123 -30.80 -10.69 9.38
C LEU A 123 -30.96 -9.86 10.65
N ALA A 124 -32.13 -9.96 11.27
CA ALA A 124 -32.42 -9.35 12.55
C ALA A 124 -32.49 -10.39 13.69
N ASP A 125 -32.29 -9.94 14.91
CA ASP A 125 -32.62 -10.69 16.12
C ASP A 125 -34.13 -10.69 16.40
N THR A 126 -34.55 -11.34 17.49
CA THR A 126 -35.95 -11.43 17.90
C THR A 126 -36.57 -10.09 18.26
N ASN A 127 -35.75 -9.07 18.52
CA ASN A 127 -36.17 -7.71 18.87
C ASN A 127 -36.13 -6.77 17.65
N GLY A 128 -35.84 -7.29 16.45
CA GLY A 128 -35.82 -6.53 15.21
C GLY A 128 -34.52 -5.76 14.95
N PHE A 129 -33.46 -5.97 15.74
CA PHE A 129 -32.17 -5.32 15.50
C PHE A 129 -31.31 -6.15 14.57
N ILE A 130 -30.62 -5.48 13.64
CA ILE A 130 -29.70 -6.12 12.70
C ILE A 130 -28.58 -6.81 13.49
N LYS A 131 -28.30 -8.06 13.16
CA LYS A 131 -27.20 -8.89 13.71
C LYS A 131 -26.28 -9.47 12.64
N GLU A 132 -26.68 -9.39 11.38
CA GLU A 132 -25.90 -9.85 10.25
C GLU A 132 -26.23 -9.00 9.02
N ILE A 133 -25.21 -8.68 8.24
CA ILE A 133 -25.35 -8.04 6.93
C ILE A 133 -24.55 -8.82 5.89
N LYS A 134 -24.99 -8.73 4.65
CA LYS A 134 -24.33 -9.28 3.47
C LYS A 134 -24.25 -8.22 2.38
N PHE A 135 -23.06 -7.99 1.85
CA PHE A 135 -22.83 -6.91 0.89
C PHE A 135 -21.64 -7.20 -0.03
N ASN A 136 -21.61 -6.46 -1.14
CA ASN A 136 -20.49 -6.46 -2.07
C ASN A 136 -19.47 -5.39 -1.68
N ILE A 137 -18.19 -5.75 -1.64
CA ILE A 137 -17.06 -4.82 -1.51
C ILE A 137 -16.25 -4.83 -2.80
N ASN A 138 -15.98 -3.65 -3.37
CA ASN A 138 -15.27 -3.54 -4.65
C ASN A 138 -13.80 -3.99 -4.52
N ALA A 139 -13.17 -4.28 -5.66
CA ALA A 139 -11.73 -4.57 -5.73
C ALA A 139 -10.90 -3.41 -5.13
N LYS A 140 -9.82 -3.75 -4.43
CA LYS A 140 -8.85 -2.79 -3.82
C LYS A 140 -9.54 -1.62 -3.09
N SER A 141 -10.58 -1.92 -2.30
CA SER A 141 -11.40 -0.91 -1.63
C SER A 141 -11.67 -1.25 -0.17
N ASN A 142 -12.13 -0.24 0.57
CA ASN A 142 -12.53 -0.36 1.97
C ASN A 142 -14.00 0.03 2.14
N LEU A 143 -14.67 -0.59 3.12
CA LEU A 143 -15.97 -0.16 3.64
C LEU A 143 -15.86 0.06 5.14
N ASN A 144 -16.38 1.18 5.62
CA ASN A 144 -16.41 1.51 7.04
C ASN A 144 -17.85 1.32 7.55
N LEU A 145 -17.98 0.63 8.68
CA LEU A 145 -19.26 0.36 9.34
C LEU A 145 -19.17 0.85 10.79
N MET A 146 -20.08 1.74 11.17
CA MET A 146 -20.13 2.29 12.52
C MET A 146 -21.09 1.48 13.39
N PHE A 147 -20.67 1.17 14.62
CA PHE A 147 -21.47 0.45 15.61
C PHE A 147 -21.49 1.19 16.93
N TYR A 148 -22.67 1.38 17.52
CA TYR A 148 -22.82 1.93 18.87
C TYR A 148 -22.92 0.80 19.90
N ARG A 149 -22.23 0.97 21.02
CA ARG A 149 -22.35 0.06 22.17
C ARG A 149 -23.73 0.24 22.81
N VAL A 150 -24.39 -0.87 23.14
CA VAL A 150 -25.66 -0.83 23.89
C VAL A 150 -25.42 -0.36 25.34
N TYR A 151 -24.24 -0.66 25.89
CA TYR A 151 -23.80 -0.22 27.22
C TYR A 151 -22.43 0.46 27.14
N PHE A 152 -22.25 1.57 27.85
CA PHE A 152 -21.05 2.41 27.76
C PHE A 152 -19.75 1.67 28.13
N ASN A 153 -19.80 0.80 29.15
CA ASN A 153 -18.64 0.08 29.69
C ASN A 153 -18.41 -1.30 29.04
N LEU A 154 -19.02 -1.56 27.89
CA LEU A 154 -18.87 -2.84 27.21
C LEU A 154 -17.53 -2.88 26.46
N GLU A 155 -16.67 -3.83 26.80
CA GLU A 155 -15.49 -4.12 25.99
C GLU A 155 -15.91 -4.81 24.69
N VAL A 156 -15.40 -4.29 23.57
CA VAL A 156 -15.67 -4.80 22.22
C VAL A 156 -14.34 -5.05 21.55
N GLY A 157 -14.16 -6.27 21.06
CA GLY A 157 -12.98 -6.69 20.31
C GLY A 157 -13.31 -7.02 18.86
N ILE A 158 -12.27 -7.15 18.03
CA ILE A 158 -12.45 -7.63 16.66
C ILE A 158 -13.08 -9.03 16.61
N ASP A 159 -12.84 -9.85 17.65
CA ASP A 159 -13.37 -11.20 17.78
C ASP A 159 -14.88 -11.24 18.08
N ASP A 160 -15.51 -10.12 18.42
CA ASP A 160 -16.98 -10.01 18.49
C ASP A 160 -17.64 -9.99 17.09
N PHE A 161 -16.84 -9.91 16.02
CA PHE A 161 -17.29 -9.93 14.63
C PHE A 161 -16.83 -11.21 13.92
N ILE A 162 -17.75 -11.83 13.19
CA ILE A 162 -17.46 -12.98 12.34
C ILE A 162 -17.57 -12.57 10.89
N LEU A 163 -16.48 -12.69 10.14
CA LEU A 163 -16.43 -12.48 8.70
C LEU A 163 -16.51 -13.81 7.95
N THR A 164 -17.31 -13.85 6.89
CA THR A 164 -17.37 -14.98 5.97
C THR A 164 -17.44 -14.49 4.53
N GLU A 165 -16.54 -14.97 3.68
CA GLU A 165 -16.66 -14.80 2.23
C GLU A 165 -17.79 -15.69 1.70
N SER A 166 -18.70 -15.11 0.91
CA SER A 166 -19.82 -15.81 0.29
C SER A 166 -19.61 -15.93 -1.21
N SER A 167 -20.08 -17.03 -1.82
CA SER A 167 -19.99 -17.26 -3.26
C SER A 167 -20.83 -16.31 -4.10
N GLY A 168 -21.76 -15.57 -3.50
CA GLY A 168 -22.56 -14.58 -4.21
C GLY A 168 -23.39 -13.72 -3.28
N CYS A 169 -23.62 -12.49 -3.71
CA CYS A 169 -24.60 -11.53 -3.21
C CYS A 169 -25.67 -11.43 -4.33
#